data_AF-A0A392TV29-F1
#
_entry.id   AF-A0A392TV29-F1
#
_cell.length_a   1.000
_cell.length_b   1.000
_cell.length_c   1.000
_cell.angle_alpha   90.00
_cell.angle_beta   90.00
_cell.angle_gamma   90.00
#
_symmetry.space_group_name_H-M   'P 1'
#
loop_
_entity.id
_entity.type
_entity.pdbx_description
1 polymer ?
#
loop_
_entity_poly.entity_id
_entity_poly.type
_entity_poly.pdbx_seq_one_letter_code
_entity_poly.pdbx_strand_id
1 'polypeptide(L)' 'MGACGIVITWEMFKREFLRKYFPADIKNKKVVEFMELKQGDMYVAEYAIKFESLCAFSPHYNT' A
#
# COMPACT_ATOMS: atom_id res chain seq x y z
N MET A 1 3.37 16.50 39.10
CA MET A 1 3.86 16.96 37.78
C MET A 1 3.10 16.17 36.73
N GLY A 2 2.22 16.84 36.00
CA GLY A 2 1.31 16.19 35.05
C GLY A 2 2.08 15.49 33.94
N ALA A 3 1.62 14.31 33.57
CA ALA A 3 2.09 13.65 32.36
C ALA A 3 1.90 14.62 31.20
N CYS A 4 3.00 15.11 30.61
CA CYS A 4 2.96 15.70 29.26
C CYS A 4 2.53 14.58 28.32
N GLY A 5 1.21 14.36 28.23
CA GLY A 5 0.62 13.48 27.25
C GLY A 5 1.02 14.03 25.89
N ILE A 6 1.90 13.31 25.20
CA ILE A 6 2.22 13.60 23.81
C ILE A 6 0.89 13.60 23.07
N VAL A 7 0.45 14.75 22.59
CA VAL A 7 -0.75 14.84 21.75
C VAL A 7 -0.41 14.13 20.45
N ILE A 8 -0.90 12.89 20.30
CA ILE A 8 -0.73 12.12 19.08
C ILE A 8 -1.65 12.76 18.03
N THR A 9 -1.05 13.49 17.10
CA THR A 9 -1.79 14.03 15.96
C THR A 9 -2.19 12.90 15.01
N TRP A 10 -3.25 13.11 14.24
CA TRP A 10 -3.70 12.15 13.23
C TRP A 10 -2.59 11.79 12.22
N GLU A 11 -1.73 12.75 11.87
CA GLU A 11 -0.58 12.53 10.99
C GLU A 11 0.49 11.62 11.61
N MET A 12 0.77 11.79 12.91
CA MET A 12 1.71 10.92 13.62
C MET A 12 1.15 9.50 13.71
N PHE A 13 -0.13 9.36 14.05
CA PHE A 13 -0.79 8.06 14.07
C PHE A 13 -0.71 7.37 12.70
N LYS A 14 -1.11 8.05 11.62
CA LYS A 14 -1.04 7.49 10.26
C LYS A 14 0.37 7.05 9.89
N ARG A 15 1.39 7.86 10.19
CA ARG A 15 2.79 7.53 9.89
C ARG A 15 3.24 6.26 10.62
N GLU A 16 3.02 6.20 11.93
CA GLU A 16 3.42 5.05 12.74
C GLU A 16 2.60 3.79 12.41
N PHE A 17 1.31 3.96 12.14
CA PHE A 17 0.43 2.89 11.69
C PHE A 17 0.89 2.30 10.35
N LEU A 18 1.12 3.15 9.34
CA LEU A 18 1.61 2.72 8.04
C LEU A 18 3.01 2.11 8.15
N ARG A 19 3.89 2.64 8.99
CA ARG A 19 5.22 2.05 9.21
C ARG A 19 5.14 0.64 9.83
N LYS A 20 4.24 0.45 10.80
CA LYS A 20 4.09 -0.83 11.53
C LYS A 20 3.34 -1.90 10.74
N TYR A 21 2.27 -1.50 10.02
CA TYR A 21 1.37 -2.44 9.33
C TYR A 21 1.58 -2.49 7.81
N PHE A 22 2.25 -1.49 7.23
CA PHE A 22 2.69 -1.47 5.84
C PHE A 22 4.21 -1.24 5.73
N PRO A 23 5.03 -2.16 6.29
CA PRO A 23 6.47 -2.08 6.14
C PRO A 23 6.87 -2.08 4.66
N ALA A 24 8.05 -1.51 4.38
CA ALA A 24 8.58 -1.40 3.02
C ALA A 24 8.55 -2.74 2.27
N ASP A 25 8.71 -3.85 2.99
CA ASP A 25 8.63 -5.21 2.44
C ASP A 25 7.26 -5.56 1.85
N ILE A 26 6.16 -5.12 2.47
CA ILE A 26 4.80 -5.36 1.94
C ILE A 26 4.58 -4.49 0.71
N LYS A 27 5.04 -3.23 0.72
CA LYS A 27 4.97 -2.35 -0.46
C LYS A 27 5.79 -2.91 -1.62
N ASN A 28 7.02 -3.34 -1.36
CA ASN A 28 7.90 -3.93 -2.37
C ASN A 28 7.30 -5.23 -2.93
N LYS A 29 6.72 -6.09 -2.09
CA LYS A 29 6.00 -7.28 -2.56
C LYS A 29 4.83 -6.92 -3.46
N LYS A 30 4.05 -5.89 -3.12
CA LYS A 30 2.93 -5.43 -3.96
C LYS A 30 3.39 -4.83 -5.28
N VAL A 31 4.52 -4.13 -5.30
CA VAL A 31 5.15 -3.63 -6.54
C VAL A 31 5.65 -4.78 -7.42
N VAL A 32 6.30 -5.79 -6.86
CA VAL A 32 6.72 -6.99 -7.61
C VAL A 32 5.51 -7.75 -8.14
N GLU A 33 4.49 -7.96 -7.30
CA GLU A 33 3.22 -8.60 -7.72
C GLU A 33 2.56 -7.85 -8.88
N PHE A 34 2.61 -6.52 -8.87
CA PHE A 34 2.12 -5.69 -9.97
C PHE A 34 2.96 -5.83 -11.25
N MET A 35 4.30 -5.76 -11.13
CA MET A 35 5.20 -5.89 -12.29
C MET A 35 5.09 -7.25 -12.97
N GLU A 36 4.84 -8.31 -12.19
CA GLU A 36 4.67 -9.67 -12.69
C GLU A 36 3.21 -10.01 -13.05
N LEU A 37 2.27 -9.07 -12.85
CA LEU A 37 0.85 -9.29 -13.09
C LEU A 37 0.59 -9.51 -14.58
N LYS A 38 0.34 -10.77 -14.94
CA LYS A 38 -0.15 -11.20 -16.25
C LYS A 38 -1.57 -11.74 -16.08
N GLN A 39 -2.41 -11.56 -17.11
CA GLN A 39 -3.77 -12.10 -17.08
C GLN A 39 -3.76 -13.63 -16.86
N GLY A 40 -2.93 -14.36 -17.59
CA GLY A 40 -2.89 -15.82 -17.52
C GLY A 40 -4.28 -16.41 -17.82
N ASP A 41 -4.75 -17.28 -16.94
CA ASP A 41 -6.07 -17.91 -17.02
C ASP A 41 -7.19 -17.10 -16.34
N MET A 42 -6.90 -15.89 -15.82
CA MET A 42 -7.92 -15.05 -15.18
C MET A 42 -8.91 -14.49 -16.19
N TYR A 43 -10.17 -14.35 -15.78
CA TYR A 43 -11.12 -13.55 -16.54
C TYR A 43 -10.69 -12.09 -16.57
N VAL A 44 -10.98 -11.40 -17.68
CA VAL A 44 -10.61 -9.99 -17.87
C VAL A 44 -11.10 -9.11 -16.71
N ALA A 45 -12.29 -9.38 -16.18
CA ALA A 45 -12.85 -8.65 -15.04
C ALA A 45 -12.04 -8.83 -13.75
N GLU A 46 -11.60 -10.06 -13.45
CA GLU A 46 -10.78 -10.36 -12.28
C GLU A 46 -9.38 -9.75 -12.40
N TYR A 47 -8.82 -9.81 -13.61
CA TYR A 47 -7.56 -9.13 -13.91
C TYR A 47 -7.66 -7.62 -13.70
N ALA A 48 -8.73 -6.97 -14.19
CA ALA A 48 -8.92 -5.53 -14.04
C ALA A 48 -9.00 -5.11 -12.56
N ILE A 49 -9.78 -5.83 -11.74
CA ILE A 49 -9.85 -5.58 -10.29
C ILE A 49 -8.46 -5.72 -9.65
N LYS A 50 -7.72 -6.76 -10.02
CA LYS A 50 -6.38 -7.00 -9.46
C LYS A 50 -5.39 -5.93 -9.91
N PHE A 51 -5.46 -5.50 -11.16
CA PHE A 51 -4.66 -4.42 -11.73
C PHE A 51 -4.91 -3.10 -11.00
N GLU A 52 -6.16 -2.68 -10.83
CA GLU A 52 -6.52 -1.45 -10.12
C GLU A 52 -6.03 -1.47 -8.67
N SER A 53 -6.18 -2.61 -7.98
CA SER A 53 -5.75 -2.76 -6.58
C SER A 53 -4.23 -2.64 -6.40
N LEU A 54 -3.46 -3.07 -7.39
CA LEU A 54 -2.00 -3.11 -7.36
C LEU A 54 -1.36 -1.84 -7.95
N CYS A 55 -2.05 -1.18 -8.89
CA CYS A 55 -1.62 0.07 -9.51
C CYS A 55 -1.38 1.18 -8.47
N ALA A 56 -2.20 1.22 -7.40
CA ALA A 56 -2.06 2.17 -6.30
C ALA A 56 -0.71 2.09 -5.55
N PHE A 57 0.06 1.02 -5.74
CA PHE A 57 1.37 0.83 -5.13
C PHE A 57 2.54 1.19 -6.06
N SER A 58 2.27 1.50 -7.34
CA SER A 58 3.31 1.82 -8.31
C SER A 58 3.60 3.32 -8.34
N PRO A 59 4.85 3.77 -8.11
CA PRO A 59 5.22 5.18 -8.20
C PRO A 59 5.18 5.73 -9.64
N HIS A 60 5.03 4.87 -10.65
CA HIS A 60 5.13 5.22 -12.07
C HIS A 60 3.78 5.30 -12.81
N TYR A 61 2.66 5.06 -12.13
CA TYR A 61 1.31 5.09 -12.73
C TYR A 61 0.45 6.30 -12.34
N ASN A 62 1.03 7.28 -11.65
CA ASN A 62 0.42 8.61 -11.58
C ASN A 62 0.67 9.31 -12.93
N THR A 63 -0.34 9.26 -13.80
CA THR A 63 -0.49 10.20 -14.93
C THR A 63 -1.50 11.25 -14.55
#